data_AF-A0A5K0Y3W5-F1
#
_entry.id   AF-A0A5K0Y3W5-F1
#
_cell.length_a   1.000
_cell.length_b   1.000
_cell.length_c   1.000
_cell.angle_alpha   90.00
_cell.angle_beta   90.00
_cell.angle_gamma   90.00
#
_symmetry.space_group_name_H-M   'P 1'
#
loop_
_entity.id
_entity.type
_entity.pdbx_description
1 polymer ?
#
loop_
_entity_poly.entity_id
_entity_poly.type
_entity_poly.pdbx_seq_one_letter_code
_entity_poly.pdbx_strand_id
1 'polypeptide(L)' 'NELSVELLQTLIKMEPTAEEEFKLRMYSGDLSQLGPAERFLKALVNIPFAFRRFDALLFMGILGEEVSTIKASFMTLEAS' A
#
# COMPACT_ATOMS: atom_id res chain seq x y z
N ASN A 1 -15.71 -6.90 -1.81
CA ASN A 1 -15.15 -5.59 -1.44
C ASN A 1 -13.65 -5.78 -1.31
N GLU A 2 -12.96 -5.87 -2.45
CA GLU A 2 -11.52 -6.14 -2.50
C GLU A 2 -10.83 -4.89 -3.03
N LEU A 3 -9.68 -4.55 -2.46
CA LEU A 3 -8.83 -3.48 -2.96
C LEU A 3 -8.06 -4.04 -4.17
N SER A 4 -8.24 -3.45 -5.35
CA SER A 4 -7.50 -3.85 -6.55
C SER A 4 -5.98 -3.69 -6.36
N VAL A 5 -5.19 -4.57 -6.98
CA VAL A 5 -3.71 -4.51 -6.99
C VAL A 5 -3.21 -3.13 -7.42
N GLU A 6 -3.79 -2.54 -8.47
CA GLU A 6 -3.43 -1.21 -8.97
C GLU A 6 -3.64 -0.10 -7.92
N LEU A 7 -4.72 -0.21 -7.15
CA LEU A 7 -5.03 0.73 -6.08
C LEU A 7 -4.02 0.58 -4.93
N LEU A 8 -3.71 -0.66 -4.52
CA LEU A 8 -2.71 -0.91 -3.47
C LEU A 8 -1.33 -0.37 -3.88
N GLN A 9 -0.90 -0.60 -5.12
CA GLN A 9 0.35 -0.05 -5.66
C GLN A 9 0.36 1.48 -5.63
N THR A 10 -0.79 2.11 -5.92
CA THR A 10 -0.92 3.58 -5.86
C THR A 10 -0.84 4.07 -4.42
N LEU A 11 -1.53 3.40 -3.48
CA LEU A 11 -1.53 3.76 -2.06
C LEU A 11 -0.14 3.66 -1.43
N ILE A 12 0.63 2.62 -1.77
CA ILE A 12 2.01 2.45 -1.28
C ILE A 12 2.90 3.59 -1.76
N LYS A 13 2.73 4.08 -3.00
CA LYS A 13 3.46 5.24 -3.53
C LYS A 13 3.10 6.57 -2.85
N MET A 14 2.01 6.60 -2.07
CA MET A 14 1.57 7.76 -1.30
C MET A 14 2.07 7.71 0.15
N GLU A 15 3.06 6.86 0.47
CA GLU A 15 3.69 6.84 1.79
C GLU A 15 4.29 8.21 2.12
N PRO A 16 3.80 8.91 3.16
CA PRO A 16 4.35 10.19 3.55
C PRO A 16 5.74 10.00 4.14
N THR A 17 6.58 11.03 4.05
CA THR A 17 7.85 11.05 4.76
C THR A 17 7.64 11.07 6.27
N ALA A 18 8.66 10.68 7.05
CA ALA A 18 8.57 10.68 8.52
C ALA A 18 8.22 12.07 9.09
N GLU A 19 8.67 13.14 8.45
CA GLU A 19 8.34 14.52 8.85
C GLU A 19 6.86 14.84 8.58
N GLU A 20 6.34 14.48 7.41
CA GLU A 20 4.92 14.67 7.05
C GLU A 20 4.01 13.82 7.95
N GLU A 21 4.37 12.56 8.20
CA GLU A 21 3.64 11.70 9.12
C GLU A 21 3.56 12.32 10.53
N PHE A 22 4.68 12.82 11.05
CA PHE A 22 4.71 13.47 12.35
C PHE A 22 3.81 14.70 12.39
N LYS A 23 3.89 15.58 11.38
CA LYS A 23 3.02 16.76 11.26
C LYS A 23 1.54 16.36 11.22
N LEU A 24 1.19 15.36 10.41
CA LEU A 24 -0.18 14.86 10.28
C LEU A 24 -0.70 14.25 11.58
N ARG A 25 0.11 13.49 12.31
CA ARG A 25 -0.25 12.94 13.64
C ARG A 25 -0.47 14.04 14.67
N MET A 26 0.44 15.02 14.73
CA MET A 26 0.40 16.12 15.71
C MET A 26 -0.65 17.19 15.39
N TYR A 27 -1.18 17.22 14.17
CA TYR A 27 -2.23 18.17 13.80
C TYR A 27 -3.49 17.94 14.65
N SER A 28 -3.79 18.90 15.52
CA SER A 28 -4.98 18.94 16.39
C SER A 28 -6.01 20.00 15.99
N GLY A 29 -5.79 20.67 14.85
CA GLY A 29 -6.73 21.64 14.30
C GLY A 29 -7.96 20.98 13.66
N ASP A 30 -8.84 21.81 13.12
CA ASP A 30 -10.02 21.34 12.41
C ASP A 30 -9.63 20.65 11.08
N LEU A 31 -10.05 19.40 10.91
CA LEU A 31 -9.86 18.64 9.68
C LEU A 31 -10.39 19.40 8.46
N SER A 32 -11.39 20.28 8.63
CA SER A 32 -11.94 21.12 7.55
C SER A 32 -10.87 22.01 6.87
N GLN A 33 -9.78 22.31 7.56
CA GLN A 33 -8.69 23.15 7.06
C GLN A 33 -7.62 22.35 6.29
N LEU A 34 -7.60 21.03 6.46
CA LEU A 34 -6.74 20.15 5.66
C LEU A 34 -7.37 19.92 4.29
N GLY A 35 -6.53 19.86 3.26
CA GLY A 35 -6.93 19.44 1.93
C GLY A 35 -7.39 17.97 1.90
N PRO A 36 -8.10 17.54 0.84
CA PRO A 36 -8.63 16.19 0.74
C PRO A 36 -7.54 15.10 0.84
N ALA A 37 -6.36 15.34 0.26
CA ALA A 37 -5.21 14.42 0.36
C ALA A 37 -4.65 14.33 1.78
N GLU A 38 -4.49 15.46 2.47
CA GLU A 38 -3.97 15.51 3.84
C GLU A 38 -4.94 14.85 4.82
N ARG A 39 -6.26 15.03 4.64
CA ARG A 39 -7.27 14.32 5.44
C ARG A 39 -7.19 12.82 5.26
N PHE A 40 -7.03 12.37 4.02
CA PHE A 40 -6.87 10.96 3.70
C PHE A 40 -5.64 10.37 4.38
N LEU A 41 -4.47 11.03 4.23
CA LEU A 41 -3.24 10.61 4.88
C LEU A 41 -3.34 10.68 6.41
N LYS A 42 -3.99 11.70 6.98
CA LYS A 42 -4.23 11.80 8.43
C LYS A 42 -5.05 10.62 8.96
N ALA A 43 -6.05 10.16 8.23
CA ALA A 43 -6.80 8.95 8.58
C ALA A 43 -5.91 7.70 8.52
N LEU A 44 -5.04 7.61 7.52
CA LEU A 44 -4.11 6.48 7.35
C LEU A 44 -3.03 6.41 8.44
N VAL A 45 -2.40 7.52 8.80
CA VAL A 45 -1.32 7.53 9.83
C VAL A 45 -1.85 7.18 11.23
N ASN A 46 -3.15 7.34 11.45
CA ASN A 46 -3.81 6.88 12.68
C ASN A 46 -3.95 5.35 12.73
N ILE A 47 -3.87 4.66 11.59
CA ILE A 47 -3.89 3.20 11.51
C ILE A 47 -2.47 2.67 11.77
N PRO A 48 -2.26 1.82 12.79
CA PRO A 48 -0.94 1.27 13.04
C PRO A 48 -0.43 0.44 11.85
N PHE A 49 0.77 0.75 11.38
CA PHE A 49 1.45 0.04 10.29
C PHE A 49 0.64 0.00 8.98
N ALA A 50 -0.10 1.06 8.65
CA ALA A 50 -0.97 1.12 7.47
C ALA A 50 -0.26 0.69 6.17
N PHE A 51 0.90 1.29 5.87
CA PHE A 51 1.66 0.99 4.65
C PHE A 51 2.18 -0.45 4.61
N ARG A 52 2.71 -0.96 5.72
CA ARG A 52 3.09 -2.39 5.81
C ARG A 52 1.92 -3.34 5.61
N ARG A 53 0.71 -2.96 6.05
CA ARG A 53 -0.51 -3.74 5.77
C ARG A 53 -0.86 -3.71 4.29
N PHE A 54 -0.65 -2.58 3.61
CA PHE A 54 -0.81 -2.51 2.15
C PHE A 54 0.20 -3.38 1.42
N ASP A 55 1.47 -3.39 1.84
CA ASP A 55 2.49 -4.29 1.27
C ASP A 55 2.08 -5.76 1.41
N ALA A 56 1.61 -6.16 2.60
CA ALA A 56 1.14 -7.52 2.83
C ALA A 56 -0.09 -7.88 1.97
N LEU A 57 -1.06 -6.95 1.83
CA LEU A 57 -2.22 -7.13 0.98
C LEU A 57 -1.83 -7.25 -0.50
N LEU A 58 -0.90 -6.42 -0.96
CA LEU A 58 -0.38 -6.47 -2.33
C LEU A 58 0.30 -7.81 -2.59
N PHE A 59 1.17 -8.25 -1.68
CA PHE A 59 1.85 -9.54 -1.76
C PHE A 59 0.85 -10.68 -1.85
N MET A 60 -0.17 -10.73 -0.98
CA MET A 60 -1.20 -11.77 -1.03
C MET A 60 -1.98 -11.75 -2.35
N GLY A 61 -2.22 -10.57 -2.93
CA GLY A 61 -2.93 -10.41 -4.20
C GLY A 61 -2.15 -10.93 -5.41
N ILE A 62 -0.82 -10.80 -5.42
CA ILE A 62 0.01 -11.19 -6.57
C ILE A 62 0.69 -12.56 -6.41
N LEU A 63 0.80 -13.08 -5.18
CA LEU A 63 1.56 -14.29 -4.89
C LEU A 63 1.13 -15.50 -5.74
N GLY A 64 -0.18 -15.68 -5.95
CA GLY A 64 -0.70 -16.79 -6.73
C GLY A 64 -0.24 -16.76 -8.19
N GLU A 65 -0.30 -15.58 -8.81
CA GLU A 65 0.15 -15.36 -10.18
C GLU A 65 1.66 -15.52 -10.30
N GLU A 66 2.43 -14.88 -9.42
CA GLU A 66 3.90 -14.95 -9.39
C GLU A 66 4.40 -16.40 -9.27
N VAL A 67 3.82 -17.19 -8.35
CA VAL A 67 4.18 -18.61 -8.17
C VAL A 67 3.84 -19.43 -9.42
N SER A 68 2.69 -19.17 -10.04
CA SER A 68 2.29 -19.87 -11.27
C SER A 68 3.25 -19.56 -12.42
N THR A 69 3.61 -18.30 -12.60
CA THR A 69 4.56 -17.83 -13.61
C THR A 69 5.94 -18.46 -13.40
N ILE A 70 6.47 -18.42 -12.18
CA ILE A 70 7.77 -19.03 -11.84
C ILE A 70 7.77 -20.52 -12.17
N LYS A 71 6.73 -21.27 -11.78
CA LYS A 71 6.61 -22.70 -12.09
C LYS A 71 6.61 -22.97 -13.60
N ALA A 72 5.86 -22.19 -14.38
CA ALA A 72 5.83 -22.34 -15.83
C ALA A 72 7.20 -22.08 -16.48
N SER A 73 7.94 -21.08 -15.98
CA SER A 73 9.31 -20.81 -16.42
C SER A 73 10.26 -21.97 -16.14
N PHE A 74 10.18 -22.58 -14.94
CA PHE A 74 10.97 -23.78 -14.60
C PHE A 74 10.66 -24.95 -15.54
N MET A 75 9.37 -25.26 -15.76
CA MET A 75 8.98 -26.35 -16.66
C MET A 75 9.47 -26.15 -18.09
N THR A 76 9.50 -24.90 -18.57
CA THR A 76 10.02 -24.57 -19.90
C THR A 76 11.53 -24.82 -20.00
N LEU A 77 12.28 -24.48 -18.96
CA LEU A 77 13.73 -24.69 -18.91
C LEU A 77 14.11 -26.17 -18.78
N GLU A 78 13.35 -26.96 -18.02
CA GLU A 78 13.60 -28.41 -17.86
C GLU A 78 13.21 -29.23 -19.10
N ALA A 79 12.34 -28.70 -19.95
CA ALA A 79 11.95 -29.33 -21.22
C ALA A 79 12.90 -29.00 -22.39
N SER A 80 13.93 -28.16 -22.16
CA SER A 80 14.95 -27.75 -23.14
C SER A 80 16.19 -28.64 -23.13
#